data_AF-V9PDQ7-F1
#
_entry.id   AF-V9PDQ7-F1
#
_cell.length_a   1.000
_cell.length_b   1.000
_cell.length_c   1.000
_cell.angle_alpha   90.00
_cell.angle_beta   90.00
_cell.angle_gamma   90.00
#
_symmetry.space_group_name_H-M   'P 1'
#
loop_
_entity.id
_entity.type
_entity.pdbx_description
1 polymer ?
#
loop_
_entity_poly.entity_id
_entity_poly.type
_entity_poly.pdbx_seq_one_letter_code
_entity_poly.pdbx_strand_id
1 'polypeptide(L)'
;MFKFSYIECSIGLFIYFGGVMNNNCVVVLTARGKTRILKEGGSQSWRLNAHNAGKCDYLVCVQNRKQSWGEPEADHHTAFLVGKISSISQSQEEDADGRWIINISEYADISIPNMWDGNRNPVSYSSLEEMNIDLNELKFTKLNEDNSSKTLDKISIPEAKRLLANYFDVPQENISITINM
;
A
#
# COMPACT_ATOMS: atom_id res chain seq x y z
N MET A 1 -27.91 1.34 -36.30
CA MET A 1 -28.46 0.26 -37.15
C MET A 1 -27.36 -0.74 -37.35
N PHE A 2 -27.36 -1.80 -36.54
CA PHE A 2 -26.28 -2.79 -36.48
C PHE A 2 -26.42 -3.81 -37.62
N LYS A 3 -25.29 -4.15 -38.24
CA LYS A 3 -25.16 -5.38 -39.03
C LYS A 3 -23.99 -6.17 -38.45
N PHE A 4 -24.32 -7.16 -37.63
CA PHE A 4 -23.41 -8.25 -37.29
C PHE A 4 -23.59 -9.34 -38.35
N SER A 5 -22.51 -9.75 -39.00
CA SER A 5 -22.47 -11.02 -39.73
C SER A 5 -21.71 -12.02 -38.86
N TYR A 6 -22.41 -13.08 -38.46
CA TYR A 6 -21.81 -14.23 -37.80
C TYR A 6 -21.11 -15.11 -38.85
N ILE A 7 -19.85 -15.42 -38.59
CA ILE A 7 -19.17 -16.56 -39.20
C ILE A 7 -18.94 -17.54 -38.06
N GLU A 8 -19.71 -18.62 -38.04
CA GLU A 8 -19.40 -19.79 -37.24
C GLU A 8 -18.21 -20.50 -37.88
N CYS A 9 -17.09 -20.54 -37.16
CA CYS A 9 -16.03 -21.50 -37.42
C CYS A 9 -15.53 -22.02 -36.08
N SER A 10 -15.88 -23.26 -35.80
CA SER A 10 -15.47 -24.05 -34.65
C SER A 10 -13.94 -24.14 -34.57
N ILE A 11 -13.37 -23.52 -33.54
CA ILE A 11 -12.19 -23.87 -32.72
C ILE A 11 -11.94 -22.61 -31.88
N GLY A 12 -12.49 -22.58 -30.67
CA GLY A 12 -12.46 -21.41 -29.80
C GLY A 12 -11.08 -21.16 -29.20
N LEU A 13 -10.21 -20.50 -29.93
CA LEU A 13 -9.11 -19.74 -29.34
C LEU A 13 -9.62 -18.31 -29.12
N PHE A 14 -10.14 -18.06 -27.92
CA PHE A 14 -10.42 -16.70 -27.46
C PHE A 14 -9.09 -15.98 -27.26
N ILE A 15 -8.60 -15.35 -28.33
CA ILE A 15 -7.55 -14.33 -28.23
C ILE A 15 -8.19 -13.07 -27.64
N TYR A 16 -8.21 -13.00 -26.31
CA TYR A 16 -8.42 -11.75 -25.60
C TYR A 16 -7.28 -10.81 -25.98
N PHE A 17 -7.58 -9.74 -26.71
CA PHE A 17 -6.78 -8.51 -26.68
C PHE A 17 -7.02 -7.84 -25.32
N GLY A 18 -6.57 -8.49 -24.24
CA GLY A 18 -6.44 -7.88 -22.93
C GLY A 18 -5.11 -7.15 -22.89
N GLY A 19 -5.12 -5.84 -22.64
CA GLY A 19 -3.91 -5.18 -22.15
C GLY A 19 -3.39 -5.97 -20.95
N VAL A 20 -2.08 -6.26 -20.92
CA VAL A 20 -1.46 -7.00 -19.81
C VAL A 20 -1.75 -6.21 -18.53
N MET A 21 -2.72 -6.66 -17.72
CA MET A 21 -2.89 -6.16 -16.37
C MET A 21 -1.66 -6.65 -15.60
N ASN A 22 -0.83 -5.72 -15.18
CA ASN A 22 0.36 -6.02 -14.41
C ASN A 22 -0.13 -6.26 -12.97
N ASN A 23 -0.15 -7.51 -12.55
CA ASN A 23 -0.64 -7.91 -11.23
C ASN A 23 0.53 -8.30 -10.31
N ASN A 24 1.69 -7.67 -10.55
CA ASN A 24 2.89 -7.90 -9.77
C ASN A 24 2.68 -7.39 -8.35
N CYS A 25 3.14 -8.18 -7.39
CA CYS A 25 3.01 -7.86 -5.99
C CYS A 25 4.34 -7.99 -5.24
N VAL A 26 4.48 -7.17 -4.19
CA VAL A 26 5.45 -7.38 -3.14
C VAL A 26 4.79 -8.21 -2.06
N VAL A 27 5.39 -9.34 -1.68
CA VAL A 27 4.91 -10.18 -0.59
C VAL A 27 5.80 -9.97 0.62
N VAL A 28 5.21 -9.68 1.77
CA VAL A 28 5.96 -9.41 3.00
C VAL A 28 5.53 -10.33 4.14
N LEU A 29 6.52 -10.93 4.81
CA LEU A 29 6.32 -11.73 6.01
C LEU A 29 6.41 -10.83 7.24
N THR A 30 5.27 -10.35 7.72
CA THR A 30 5.18 -9.29 8.74
C THR A 30 4.67 -9.78 10.09
N ALA A 31 5.30 -9.30 11.17
CA ALA A 31 4.80 -9.50 12.53
C ALA A 31 3.66 -8.54 12.88
N ARG A 32 3.48 -7.47 12.09
CA ARG A 32 2.44 -6.46 12.33
C ARG A 32 1.06 -7.00 11.96
N GLY A 33 0.07 -6.75 12.81
CA GLY A 33 -1.34 -6.98 12.51
C GLY A 33 -1.90 -5.98 11.51
N LYS A 34 -3.09 -6.29 10.97
CA LYS A 34 -3.78 -5.44 10.00
C LYS A 34 -4.03 -4.04 10.54
N THR A 35 -4.59 -3.93 11.75
CA THR A 35 -4.95 -2.65 12.38
C THR A 35 -3.77 -1.70 12.41
N ARG A 36 -2.59 -2.21 12.78
CA ARG A 36 -1.36 -1.42 12.83
C ARG A 36 -0.88 -1.02 11.43
N ILE A 37 -0.86 -1.94 10.47
CA ILE A 37 -0.48 -1.66 9.07
C ILE A 37 -1.36 -0.56 8.47
N LEU A 38 -2.69 -0.63 8.67
CA LEU A 38 -3.61 0.38 8.18
C LEU A 38 -3.39 1.74 8.84
N LYS A 39 -3.15 1.76 10.16
CA LYS A 39 -2.83 2.99 10.91
C LYS A 39 -1.53 3.64 10.43
N GLU A 40 -0.55 2.84 10.05
CA GLU A 40 0.77 3.29 9.57
C GLU A 40 0.74 3.74 8.10
N GLY A 41 -0.36 3.56 7.38
CA GLY A 41 -0.45 3.90 5.96
C GLY A 41 0.11 2.83 5.01
N GLY A 42 0.57 1.70 5.55
CA GLY A 42 1.28 0.68 4.78
C GLY A 42 2.13 -0.24 5.64
N SER A 43 2.91 -1.10 4.97
CA SER A 43 3.81 -2.03 5.64
C SER A 43 5.24 -1.50 5.59
N GLN A 44 5.88 -1.34 6.73
CA GLN A 44 7.16 -0.61 6.83
C GLN A 44 8.33 -1.38 7.44
N SER A 45 9.49 -0.73 7.45
CA SER A 45 10.75 -1.20 8.03
C SER A 45 11.35 -2.37 7.25
N TRP A 46 11.19 -2.34 5.92
CA TRP A 46 11.69 -3.36 5.00
C TRP A 46 13.05 -3.02 4.42
N ARG A 47 13.96 -4.00 4.37
CA ARG A 47 15.11 -3.97 3.47
C ARG A 47 14.69 -4.56 2.13
N LEU A 48 14.31 -3.70 1.21
CA LEU A 48 13.86 -4.07 -0.13
C LEU A 48 14.59 -3.27 -1.21
N ASN A 49 14.48 -3.72 -2.45
CA ASN A 49 14.91 -2.94 -3.61
C ASN A 49 13.75 -2.03 -4.06
N ALA A 50 13.89 -0.71 -3.83
CA ALA A 50 12.83 0.25 -4.13
C ALA A 50 12.48 0.32 -5.62
N HIS A 51 13.45 0.11 -6.51
CA HIS A 51 13.21 0.08 -7.95
C HIS A 51 12.32 -1.12 -8.35
N ASN A 52 12.53 -2.29 -7.76
CA ASN A 52 11.69 -3.46 -8.02
C ASN A 52 10.32 -3.31 -7.36
N ALA A 53 10.25 -2.83 -6.12
CA ALA A 53 8.99 -2.59 -5.43
C ALA A 53 8.13 -1.54 -6.15
N GLY A 54 8.74 -0.52 -6.76
CA GLY A 54 8.04 0.49 -7.55
C GLY A 54 7.47 -0.01 -8.89
N LYS A 55 7.72 -1.27 -9.28
CA LYS A 55 7.10 -1.92 -10.45
C LYS A 55 5.91 -2.82 -10.06
N CYS A 56 5.64 -2.95 -8.77
CA CYS A 56 4.53 -3.74 -8.25
C CYS A 56 3.33 -2.84 -7.98
N ASP A 57 2.15 -3.34 -8.34
CA ASP A 57 0.89 -2.65 -8.15
C ASP A 57 0.23 -3.04 -6.80
N TYR A 58 0.62 -4.19 -6.25
CA TYR A 58 0.03 -4.75 -5.06
C TYR A 58 1.04 -5.11 -3.96
N LEU A 59 0.59 -5.02 -2.72
CA LEU A 59 1.27 -5.52 -1.52
C LEU A 59 0.45 -6.68 -0.96
N VAL A 60 1.07 -7.82 -0.71
CA VAL A 60 0.45 -8.95 0.00
C VAL A 60 1.13 -9.13 1.35
N CYS A 61 0.37 -8.99 2.43
CA CYS A 61 0.86 -9.18 3.79
C CYS A 61 0.58 -10.61 4.27
N VAL A 62 1.63 -11.31 4.67
CA VAL A 62 1.59 -12.66 5.22
C VAL A 62 2.04 -12.62 6.67
N GLN A 63 1.28 -13.25 7.57
CA GLN A 63 1.53 -13.09 9.00
C GLN A 63 2.67 -13.96 9.52
N ASN A 64 3.59 -13.33 10.23
CA ASN A 64 4.60 -13.95 11.07
C ASN A 64 4.17 -13.94 12.55
N ARG A 65 3.88 -15.11 13.12
CA ARG A 65 3.58 -15.25 14.56
C ARG A 65 4.79 -15.66 15.41
N LYS A 66 5.97 -15.85 14.81
CA LYS A 66 7.20 -16.10 15.59
C LYS A 66 7.62 -14.90 16.42
N GLN A 67 7.06 -13.73 16.13
CA GLN A 67 7.30 -12.46 16.80
C GLN A 67 5.94 -11.91 17.26
N SER A 68 5.84 -11.40 18.49
CA SER A 68 4.59 -10.90 19.08
C SER A 68 4.48 -9.38 19.16
N TRP A 69 5.58 -8.64 18.92
CA TRP A 69 5.64 -7.18 19.08
C TRP A 69 4.70 -6.40 18.14
N GLY A 70 4.28 -7.01 17.05
CA GLY A 70 3.47 -6.37 16.01
C GLY A 70 1.96 -6.52 16.18
N GLU A 71 1.49 -7.15 17.27
CA GLU A 71 0.05 -7.40 17.49
C GLU A 71 -0.56 -8.22 16.33
N PRO A 72 -0.06 -9.44 16.06
CA PRO A 72 -0.51 -10.24 14.92
C PRO A 72 -2.01 -10.60 15.02
N GLU A 73 -2.75 -10.46 13.92
CA GLU A 73 -4.20 -10.68 13.87
C GLU A 73 -4.59 -11.93 13.10
N ALA A 74 -3.74 -12.41 12.18
CA ALA A 74 -3.98 -13.64 11.40
C ALA A 74 -3.09 -14.80 11.88
N ASP A 75 -3.38 -16.02 11.42
CA ASP A 75 -2.56 -17.20 11.74
C ASP A 75 -1.20 -17.19 11.02
N HIS A 76 -0.25 -17.97 11.53
CA HIS A 76 1.10 -18.00 10.95
C HIS A 76 1.08 -18.47 9.48
N HIS A 77 1.79 -17.74 8.62
CA HIS A 77 1.85 -17.96 7.17
C HIS A 77 0.51 -17.79 6.44
N THR A 78 -0.46 -17.12 7.05
CA THR A 78 -1.71 -16.75 6.39
C THR A 78 -1.55 -15.38 5.72
N ALA A 79 -1.82 -15.31 4.41
CA ALA A 79 -2.01 -14.03 3.72
C ALA A 79 -3.34 -13.42 4.19
N PHE A 80 -3.28 -12.20 4.71
CA PHE A 80 -4.41 -11.58 5.41
C PHE A 80 -4.83 -10.22 4.85
N LEU A 81 -3.98 -9.59 4.04
CA LEU A 81 -4.27 -8.28 3.46
C LEU A 81 -3.61 -8.16 2.08
N VAL A 82 -4.38 -7.66 1.12
CA VAL A 82 -3.88 -7.16 -0.17
C VAL A 82 -4.05 -5.65 -0.18
N GLY A 83 -2.98 -4.89 -0.36
CA GLY A 83 -3.01 -3.44 -0.52
C GLY A 83 -2.67 -3.01 -1.94
N LYS A 84 -3.34 -1.98 -2.48
CA LYS A 84 -2.87 -1.31 -3.70
C LYS A 84 -1.74 -0.36 -3.34
N ILE A 85 -0.57 -0.55 -3.93
CA ILE A 85 0.60 0.26 -3.64
C ILE A 85 0.35 1.69 -4.17
N SER A 86 0.53 2.68 -3.30
CA SER A 86 0.43 4.09 -3.67
C SER A 86 1.80 4.72 -3.87
N SER A 87 2.80 4.33 -3.06
CA SER A 87 4.18 4.81 -3.18
C SER A 87 5.14 3.96 -2.34
N ILE A 88 6.43 4.04 -2.68
CA ILE A 88 7.53 3.48 -1.89
C ILE A 88 8.34 4.64 -1.33
N SER A 89 8.41 4.78 0.00
CA SER A 89 9.14 5.86 0.66
C SER A 89 10.02 5.34 1.80
N GLN A 90 10.89 6.18 2.35
CA GLN A 90 11.73 5.81 3.48
C GLN A 90 10.89 5.69 4.75
N SER A 91 11.12 4.63 5.52
CA SER A 91 10.47 4.44 6.83
C SER A 91 10.92 5.53 7.79
N GLN A 92 9.96 6.05 8.56
CA GLN A 92 10.19 7.13 9.53
C GLN A 92 10.32 6.61 10.97
N GLU A 93 10.36 5.28 11.16
CA GLU A 93 10.59 4.68 12.48
C GLU A 93 12.02 4.97 12.98
N GLU A 94 12.15 5.08 14.30
CA GLU A 94 13.45 5.08 14.97
C GLU A 94 14.23 3.81 14.58
N ASP A 95 15.53 3.95 14.33
CA ASP A 95 16.43 2.88 13.87
C ASP A 95 16.05 2.20 12.53
N ALA A 96 15.19 2.83 11.73
CA ALA A 96 14.81 2.34 10.41
C ALA A 96 15.69 2.87 9.26
N ASP A 97 16.91 3.32 9.55
CA ASP A 97 17.83 3.84 8.53
C ASP A 97 18.07 2.82 7.40
N GLY A 98 17.95 3.29 6.17
CA GLY A 98 17.99 2.48 4.95
C GLY A 98 16.82 1.51 4.76
N ARG A 99 15.73 1.61 5.53
CA ARG A 99 14.53 0.79 5.38
C ARG A 99 13.38 1.55 4.73
N TRP A 100 12.52 0.80 4.06
CA TRP A 100 11.41 1.34 3.26
C TRP A 100 10.06 1.03 3.88
N ILE A 101 9.09 1.89 3.58
CA ILE A 101 7.66 1.66 3.72
C ILE A 101 7.02 1.50 2.34
N ILE A 102 6.14 0.50 2.24
CA ILE A 102 5.27 0.26 1.10
C ILE A 102 3.91 0.84 1.48
N ASN A 103 3.64 2.07 1.00
CA ASN A 103 2.40 2.77 1.28
C ASN A 103 1.27 2.21 0.43
N ILE A 104 0.06 2.16 0.98
CA ILE A 104 -1.12 1.64 0.29
C ILE A 104 -2.25 2.68 0.26
N SER A 105 -2.99 2.76 -0.84
CA SER A 105 -4.16 3.66 -0.97
C SER A 105 -5.48 2.94 -0.70
N GLU A 106 -5.53 1.65 -0.98
CA GLU A 106 -6.70 0.79 -0.82
C GLU A 106 -6.24 -0.57 -0.30
N TYR A 107 -7.12 -1.28 0.38
CA TYR A 107 -6.86 -2.62 0.88
C TYR A 107 -8.07 -3.53 0.74
N ALA A 108 -7.82 -4.83 0.59
CA ALA A 108 -8.81 -5.88 0.63
C ALA A 108 -8.40 -6.91 1.70
N ASP A 109 -9.38 -7.34 2.48
CA ASP A 109 -9.22 -8.42 3.45
C ASP A 109 -9.23 -9.77 2.73
N ILE A 110 -8.25 -10.62 3.05
CA ILE A 110 -8.18 -12.00 2.57
C ILE A 110 -7.85 -12.93 3.73
N SER A 111 -8.00 -14.24 3.54
CA SER A 111 -7.56 -15.24 4.52
C SER A 111 -7.17 -16.50 3.78
N ILE A 112 -5.89 -16.60 3.42
CA ILE A 112 -5.36 -17.71 2.63
C ILE A 112 -4.16 -18.31 3.36
N PRO A 113 -4.25 -19.55 3.87
CA PRO A 113 -3.17 -20.17 4.64
C PRO A 113 -2.00 -20.60 3.76
N ASN A 114 -0.84 -20.84 4.37
CA ASN A 114 0.38 -21.38 3.73
C ASN A 114 0.91 -20.52 2.57
N MET A 115 0.76 -19.20 2.66
CA MET A 115 1.19 -18.24 1.64
C MET A 115 2.63 -17.74 1.85
N TRP A 116 3.45 -18.51 2.58
CA TRP A 116 4.88 -18.26 2.72
C TRP A 116 5.66 -19.56 2.58
N ASP A 117 6.65 -19.57 1.69
CA ASP A 117 7.47 -20.72 1.32
C ASP A 117 8.63 -21.00 2.29
N GLY A 118 8.84 -20.13 3.28
CA GLY A 118 9.94 -20.23 4.22
C GLY A 118 11.22 -19.51 3.78
N ASN A 119 11.15 -18.66 2.75
CA ASN A 119 12.27 -17.82 2.34
C ASN A 119 12.84 -17.03 3.53
N ARG A 120 14.17 -16.95 3.60
CA ARG A 120 14.88 -16.26 4.69
C ARG A 120 14.72 -14.74 4.61
N ASN A 121 14.60 -14.19 3.41
CA ASN A 121 14.32 -12.78 3.26
C ASN A 121 12.81 -12.55 3.46
N PRO A 122 12.37 -11.74 4.44
CA PRO A 122 10.93 -11.54 4.71
C PRO A 122 10.23 -10.66 3.67
N VAL A 123 10.86 -10.44 2.51
CA VAL A 123 10.32 -9.73 1.35
C VAL A 123 10.58 -10.58 0.11
N SER A 124 9.54 -10.85 -0.65
CA SER A 124 9.61 -11.50 -1.96
C SER A 124 8.75 -10.76 -2.98
N TYR A 125 8.87 -11.14 -4.24
CA TYR A 125 8.15 -10.58 -5.38
C TYR A 125 7.48 -11.73 -6.12
N SER A 126 6.23 -11.53 -6.52
CA SER A 126 5.36 -12.52 -7.15
C SER A 126 4.33 -11.80 -8.03
N SER A 127 3.38 -12.54 -8.61
CA SER A 127 2.10 -11.96 -9.05
C SER A 127 0.91 -12.47 -8.23
N LEU A 128 -0.22 -11.77 -8.28
CA LEU A 128 -1.46 -12.23 -7.64
C LEU A 128 -1.92 -13.60 -8.19
N GLU A 129 -1.72 -13.84 -9.48
CA GLU A 129 -2.04 -15.13 -10.13
C GLU A 129 -1.21 -16.28 -9.57
N GLU A 130 0.10 -16.09 -9.41
CA GLU A 130 0.99 -17.10 -8.83
C GLU A 130 0.61 -17.44 -7.38
N MET A 131 0.03 -16.46 -6.67
CA MET A 131 -0.51 -16.64 -5.31
C MET A 131 -1.95 -17.20 -5.29
N ASN A 132 -2.56 -17.47 -6.44
CA ASN A 132 -3.96 -17.86 -6.59
C ASN A 132 -4.94 -16.85 -5.97
N ILE A 133 -4.66 -15.56 -6.11
CA ILE A 133 -5.54 -14.46 -5.67
C ILE A 133 -6.21 -13.87 -6.91
N ASP A 134 -7.53 -14.05 -7.02
CA ASP A 134 -8.30 -13.43 -8.11
C ASP A 134 -8.60 -11.96 -7.77
N LEU A 135 -8.04 -11.05 -8.56
CA LEU A 135 -8.25 -9.62 -8.43
C LEU A 135 -9.74 -9.23 -8.50
N ASN A 136 -10.57 -9.96 -9.25
CA ASN A 136 -12.00 -9.67 -9.39
C ASN A 136 -12.81 -10.01 -8.15
N GLU A 137 -12.30 -10.89 -7.29
CA GLU A 137 -12.94 -11.27 -6.03
C GLU A 137 -12.58 -10.32 -4.88
N LEU A 138 -11.54 -9.50 -5.05
CA LEU A 138 -11.06 -8.57 -4.03
C LEU A 138 -12.00 -7.37 -3.86
N LYS A 139 -12.50 -7.19 -2.64
CA LYS A 139 -13.30 -6.03 -2.25
C LYS A 139 -12.41 -4.96 -1.63
N PHE A 140 -11.95 -4.03 -2.46
CA PHE A 140 -11.10 -2.93 -2.01
C PHE A 140 -11.87 -1.87 -1.23
N THR A 141 -11.37 -1.58 -0.05
CA THR A 141 -11.76 -0.45 0.79
C THR A 141 -10.68 0.62 0.69
N LYS A 142 -11.07 1.87 0.48
CA LYS A 142 -10.11 2.98 0.53
C LYS A 142 -9.50 3.04 1.93
N LEU A 143 -8.19 3.18 1.99
CA LEU A 143 -7.53 3.55 3.22
C LEU A 143 -7.91 5.00 3.48
N ASN A 144 -8.95 5.21 4.29
CA ASN A 144 -9.39 6.55 4.65
C ASN A 144 -8.20 7.28 5.27
N GLU A 145 -7.88 8.47 4.75
CA GLU A 145 -6.96 9.42 5.39
C GLU A 145 -7.50 9.90 6.76
N ASP A 146 -8.65 9.39 7.21
CA ASP A 146 -9.47 9.87 8.32
C ASP A 146 -8.98 9.47 9.73
N ASN A 147 -7.72 9.00 9.88
CA ASN A 147 -7.02 9.08 11.18
C ASN A 147 -5.82 10.05 11.14
N SER A 148 -5.60 10.69 9.99
CA SER A 148 -4.79 11.90 9.82
C SER A 148 -5.61 13.07 9.28
N SER A 149 -6.94 12.96 9.25
CA SER A 149 -7.78 14.12 9.47
C SER A 149 -7.60 14.56 10.93
N LYS A 150 -6.44 15.17 11.22
CA LYS A 150 -6.57 16.53 11.72
C LYS A 150 -7.42 17.19 10.65
N THR A 151 -8.71 17.37 10.92
CA THR A 151 -9.34 18.62 10.54
C THR A 151 -8.25 19.64 10.81
N LEU A 152 -7.63 20.21 9.77
CA LEU A 152 -6.89 21.43 9.96
C LEU A 152 -8.02 22.35 10.43
N ASP A 153 -8.22 22.40 11.75
CA ASP A 153 -9.03 23.42 12.40
C ASP A 153 -8.60 24.67 11.68
N LYS A 154 -9.50 25.26 10.89
CA LYS A 154 -9.16 26.30 9.93
C LYS A 154 -8.25 27.28 10.64
N ILE A 155 -6.95 27.23 10.36
CA ILE A 155 -6.02 28.02 11.14
C ILE A 155 -6.19 29.45 10.66
N SER A 156 -6.27 30.37 11.62
CA SER A 156 -6.34 31.79 11.28
C SER A 156 -5.01 32.19 10.61
N ILE A 157 -5.05 33.17 9.71
CA ILE A 157 -3.83 33.73 9.10
C ILE A 157 -2.79 34.16 10.17
N PRO A 158 -3.18 34.80 11.30
CA PRO A 158 -2.25 35.09 12.38
C PRO A 158 -1.56 33.85 12.96
N GLU A 159 -2.30 32.76 13.16
CA GLU A 159 -1.76 31.52 13.71
C GLU A 159 -0.81 30.85 12.72
N ALA A 160 -1.15 30.83 11.43
CA ALA A 160 -0.26 30.36 10.38
C ALA A 160 1.05 31.14 10.36
N LYS A 161 1.00 32.47 10.45
CA LYS A 161 2.21 33.32 10.52
C LYS A 161 3.05 33.02 11.76
N ARG A 162 2.42 32.85 12.93
CA ARG A 162 3.11 32.52 14.18
C ARG A 162 3.85 31.18 14.10
N LEU A 163 3.23 30.17 13.51
CA LEU A 163 3.85 28.84 13.33
C LEU A 163 5.06 28.91 12.39
N LEU A 164 4.93 29.61 11.26
CA LEU A 164 6.03 29.81 10.32
C LEU A 164 7.17 30.63 10.93
N ALA A 165 6.84 31.66 11.72
CA ALA A 165 7.82 32.49 12.45
C ALA A 165 8.69 31.65 13.38
N ASN A 166 8.05 30.77 14.16
CA ASN A 166 8.75 29.85 15.05
C ASN A 166 9.59 28.81 14.28
N TYR A 167 9.10 28.31 13.14
CA TYR A 167 9.82 27.32 12.35
C TYR A 167 11.09 27.88 11.70
N PHE A 168 11.02 29.10 11.18
CA PHE A 168 12.13 29.77 10.51
C PHE A 168 12.99 30.64 11.43
N ASP A 169 12.64 30.71 12.72
CA ASP A 169 13.28 31.58 13.73
C ASP A 169 13.36 33.05 13.28
N VAL A 170 12.23 33.57 12.78
CA VAL A 170 12.09 34.96 12.33
C VAL A 170 10.89 35.64 12.99
N PRO A 171 10.90 36.97 13.16
CA PRO A 171 9.74 37.70 13.64
C PRO A 171 8.51 37.51 12.73
N GLN A 172 7.32 37.48 13.34
CA GLN A 172 6.05 37.24 12.63
C GLN A 172 5.77 38.28 11.54
N GLU A 173 6.18 39.53 11.76
CA GLU A 173 6.07 40.64 10.83
C GLU A 173 6.86 40.43 9.52
N ASN A 174 7.88 39.57 9.53
CA ASN A 174 8.72 39.29 8.36
C ASN A 174 8.10 38.23 7.43
N ILE A 175 6.90 37.72 7.75
CA ILE A 175 6.25 36.65 7.00
C ILE A 175 5.02 37.19 6.25
N SER A 176 5.03 37.04 4.93
CA SER A 176 3.90 37.32 4.03
C SER A 176 3.33 36.03 3.45
N ILE A 177 2.00 35.89 3.50
CA ILE A 177 1.26 34.78 2.88
C ILE A 177 0.41 35.38 1.76
N THR A 178 0.59 34.91 0.53
CA THR A 178 -0.18 35.34 -0.65
C THR A 178 -0.92 34.14 -1.22
N ILE A 179 -2.22 34.29 -1.44
CA ILE A 179 -3.07 33.28 -2.08
C ILE A 179 -3.50 33.85 -3.42
N ASN A 180 -2.97 33.30 -4.50
CA ASN A 180 -3.43 33.61 -5.85
C ASN A 180 -4.58 32.65 -6.18
N MET A 181 -5.74 33.20 -6.53
CA MET A 181 -6.88 32.43 -7.02
C MET A 181 -7.01 32.57 -8.53
#